data_AF-A0A9D2QVB0-F1
#
_entry.id   AF-A0A9D2QVB0-F1
#
_cell.length_a   1.000
_cell.length_b   1.000
_cell.length_c   1.000
_cell.angle_alpha   90.00
_cell.angle_beta   90.00
_cell.angle_gamma   90.00
#
_symmetry.space_group_name_H-M   'P 1'
#
loop_
_entity.id
_entity.type
_entity.pdbx_description
1 polymer ?
#
loop_
_entity_poly.entity_id
_entity_poly.type
_entity_poly.pdbx_seq_one_letter_code
_entity_poly.pdbx_strand_id
1 'polypeptide(L)'
;MARQYKLARKMKKIALTAAAKELGVSQPTLSSWESERKAPSIEGLIRMSEYYHVSTDFLLGLTTESDPRKDWIEPVDPSVLPALHETPVYIPEKGWAFVDAVEKCLRFADGSVMQNEAVKEVFIIPPAYALPATPEQEPIPKNQLQDYDEVWVEPISADHALREELRGWYHMKVRYVENEVGQRFYMDFYGAKWLAFSEMGGTKE
;
A
#
# COMPACT_ATOMS: atom_id res chain seq x y z
N MET A 1 15.88 11.27 20.83
CA MET A 1 16.04 11.47 19.37
C MET A 1 15.98 12.96 19.09
N ALA A 2 16.85 13.47 18.22
CA ALA A 2 16.86 14.89 17.87
C ALA A 2 15.73 15.22 16.88
N ARG A 3 15.07 16.36 17.07
CA ARG A 3 13.99 16.82 16.18
C ARG A 3 14.55 17.30 14.84
N GLN A 4 13.83 17.05 13.75
CA GLN A 4 14.30 17.33 12.39
C GLN A 4 13.75 18.64 11.80
N TYR A 5 13.22 19.55 12.63
CA TYR A 5 12.62 20.82 12.17
C TYR A 5 13.58 21.66 11.31
N LYS A 6 14.83 21.77 11.76
CA LYS A 6 15.89 22.50 11.03
C LYS A 6 16.26 21.81 9.72
N LEU A 7 16.25 20.48 9.70
CA LEU A 7 16.54 19.70 8.50
C LEU A 7 15.42 19.89 7.46
N ALA A 8 14.14 19.77 7.87
CA ALA A 8 12.98 20.00 7.00
C ALA A 8 13.03 21.38 6.32
N ARG A 9 13.33 22.44 7.09
CA ARG A 9 13.49 23.80 6.54
C ARG A 9 14.64 23.88 5.52
N LYS A 10 15.77 23.25 5.82
CA LYS A 10 16.94 23.22 4.93
C LYS A 10 16.65 22.44 3.63
N MET A 11 15.90 21.34 3.70
CA MET A 11 15.48 20.56 2.53
C MET A 11 14.59 21.39 1.59
N LYS A 12 13.68 22.19 2.15
CA LYS A 12 12.88 23.16 1.39
C LYS A 12 13.67 24.38 0.90
N LYS A 13 14.95 24.51 1.28
CA LYS A 13 15.88 25.60 0.88
C LYS A 13 15.40 27.01 1.22
N ILE A 14 14.73 27.19 2.36
CA ILE A 14 14.21 28.50 2.79
C ILE A 14 14.93 29.05 4.04
N ALA A 15 14.95 30.38 4.14
CA ALA A 15 15.45 31.09 5.31
C ALA A 15 14.52 30.94 6.52
N LEU A 16 15.08 31.07 7.73
CA LEU A 16 14.33 30.99 8.99
C LEU A 16 13.21 32.04 9.09
N THR A 17 13.46 33.26 8.62
CA THR A 17 12.50 34.36 8.61
C THR A 17 11.30 34.07 7.70
N ALA A 18 11.57 33.58 6.49
CA ALA A 18 10.54 33.18 5.54
C ALA A 18 9.70 32.02 6.10
N ALA A 19 10.36 30.99 6.63
CA ALA A 19 9.67 29.87 7.27
C ALA A 19 8.77 30.29 8.43
N ALA A 20 9.24 31.19 9.29
CA ALA A 20 8.45 31.69 10.42
C ALA A 20 7.19 32.43 9.96
N LYS A 21 7.32 33.25 8.91
CA LYS A 21 6.21 33.98 8.30
C LYS A 21 5.14 33.02 7.77
N GLU A 22 5.54 32.02 6.98
CA GLU A 22 4.60 31.06 6.38
C GLU A 22 3.94 30.16 7.44
N LEU A 23 4.66 29.79 8.49
CA LEU A 23 4.10 29.00 9.60
C LEU A 23 3.21 29.84 10.55
N GLY A 24 3.11 31.16 10.32
CA GLY A 24 2.34 32.08 11.15
C GLY A 24 2.89 32.24 12.56
N VAL A 25 4.22 32.18 12.72
CA VAL A 25 4.91 32.31 14.02
C VAL A 25 6.02 33.35 13.97
N SER A 26 6.45 33.85 15.14
CA SER A 26 7.59 34.76 15.19
C SER A 26 8.90 34.00 14.93
N GLN A 27 9.88 34.67 14.30
CA GLN A 27 11.21 34.09 14.06
C GLN A 27 11.88 33.54 15.35
N PRO A 28 11.81 34.21 16.52
CA PRO A 28 12.34 33.66 17.77
C PRO A 28 11.62 32.38 18.21
N THR A 29 10.33 32.25 17.93
CA THR A 29 9.54 31.05 18.23
C THR A 29 10.05 29.88 17.40
N LEU A 30 10.14 30.06 16.08
CA LEU A 30 10.68 29.01 15.19
C LEU A 30 12.14 28.67 15.52
N SER A 31 12.97 29.66 15.85
CA SER A 31 14.34 29.43 16.31
C SER A 31 14.39 28.59 17.59
N SER A 32 13.49 28.85 18.54
CA SER A 32 13.41 28.10 19.79
C SER A 32 12.92 26.67 19.57
N TRP A 33 12.07 26.45 18.56
CA TRP A 33 11.67 25.12 18.11
C TRP A 33 12.85 24.36 17.47
N GLU A 34 13.55 24.97 16.51
CA GLU A 34 14.71 24.36 15.82
C GLU A 34 15.91 24.08 16.74
N SER A 35 15.97 24.76 17.89
CA SER A 35 17.01 24.55 18.91
C SER A 35 16.53 23.72 20.10
N GLU A 36 15.33 23.13 20.01
CA GLU A 36 14.71 22.27 21.02
C GLU A 36 14.51 22.94 22.40
N ARG A 37 14.67 24.26 22.51
CA ARG A 37 14.40 25.01 23.74
C ARG A 37 12.92 25.07 24.09
N LYS A 38 12.05 24.99 23.08
CA LYS A 38 10.60 24.96 23.24
C LYS A 38 10.01 23.97 22.22
N ALA A 39 8.99 23.22 22.62
CA ALA A 39 8.24 22.39 21.68
C ALA A 39 7.16 23.22 20.94
N PRO A 40 6.89 22.94 19.66
CA PRO A 40 5.68 23.44 19.01
C PRO A 40 4.43 22.83 19.64
N SER A 41 3.29 23.49 19.49
CA SER A 41 2.00 22.84 19.76
C SER A 41 1.70 21.79 18.68
N ILE A 42 0.66 20.98 18.88
CA ILE A 42 0.22 20.00 17.87
C ILE A 42 -0.13 20.71 16.56
N GLU A 43 -0.84 21.85 16.63
CA GLU A 43 -1.19 22.65 15.45
C GLU A 43 0.04 23.24 14.77
N GLY A 44 1.06 23.62 15.56
CA GLY A 44 2.35 24.06 15.02
C GLY A 44 3.08 22.95 14.29
N LEU A 45 3.03 21.73 14.82
CA LEU A 45 3.61 20.54 14.19
C LEU A 45 2.87 20.17 12.89
N ILE A 46 1.54 20.20 12.89
CA ILE A 46 0.69 19.95 11.71
C ILE A 46 1.02 20.98 10.61
N ARG A 47 1.08 22.26 10.95
CA ARG A 47 1.47 23.32 10.00
C ARG A 47 2.86 23.10 9.44
N MET A 48 3.81 22.63 10.25
CA MET A 48 5.14 22.25 9.74
C MET A 48 5.08 21.09 8.78
N SER A 49 4.33 20.01 9.07
CA SER A 49 4.25 18.85 8.18
C SER A 49 3.62 19.22 6.84
N GLU A 50 2.54 19.99 6.85
CA GLU A 50 1.86 20.47 5.64
C GLU A 50 2.77 21.40 4.84
N TYR A 51 3.39 22.38 5.51
CA TYR A 51 4.23 23.35 4.83
C TYR A 51 5.51 22.72 4.29
N TYR A 52 6.17 21.82 5.02
CA TYR A 52 7.41 21.19 4.55
C TYR A 52 7.18 19.95 3.68
N HIS A 53 5.93 19.49 3.52
CA HIS A 53 5.57 18.27 2.81
C HIS A 53 6.32 17.03 3.34
N VAL A 54 6.36 16.89 4.66
CA VAL A 54 6.99 15.75 5.35
C VAL A 54 6.03 15.21 6.41
N SER A 55 6.19 13.95 6.80
CA SER A 55 5.39 13.39 7.89
C SER A 55 5.74 14.04 9.24
N THR A 56 4.79 14.02 10.17
CA THR A 56 5.03 14.41 11.56
C THR A 56 6.13 13.56 12.19
N ASP A 57 6.19 12.27 11.85
CA ASP A 57 7.19 11.34 12.36
C ASP A 57 8.60 11.74 11.96
N PHE A 58 8.79 12.15 10.70
CA PHE A 58 10.05 12.72 10.24
C PHE A 58 10.44 13.95 11.07
N LEU A 59 9.54 14.91 11.26
CA LEU A 59 9.80 16.12 12.06
C LEU A 59 10.16 15.79 13.50
N LEU A 60 9.51 14.78 14.07
CA LEU A 60 9.74 14.28 15.41
C LEU A 60 11.05 13.47 15.52
N GLY A 61 11.68 13.12 14.40
CA GLY A 61 12.88 12.28 14.36
C GLY A 61 12.58 10.82 14.68
N LEU A 62 11.33 10.38 14.48
CA LEU A 62 10.93 8.98 14.56
C LEU A 62 11.34 8.32 13.25
N THR A 63 12.32 7.41 13.32
CA THR A 63 12.77 6.61 12.18
C THR A 63 12.03 5.28 12.15
N THR A 64 11.96 4.61 10.99
CA THR A 64 11.44 3.25 10.87
C THR A 64 12.13 2.28 11.84
N GLU A 65 13.40 2.54 12.19
CA GLU A 65 14.14 1.74 13.18
C GLU A 65 13.58 1.85 14.62
N SER A 66 12.83 2.92 14.91
CA SER A 66 12.17 3.16 16.19
C SER A 66 10.69 2.78 16.18
N ASP A 67 10.19 2.24 15.06
CA ASP A 67 8.82 1.75 14.98
C ASP A 67 8.67 0.57 15.94
N PRO A 68 7.73 0.62 16.90
CA PRO A 68 7.45 -0.53 17.76
C PRO A 68 6.94 -1.75 16.98
N ARG A 69 6.54 -1.58 15.71
CA ARG A 69 5.92 -2.59 14.85
C ARG A 69 6.77 -2.92 13.61
N LYS A 70 8.07 -3.18 13.77
CA LYS A 70 8.91 -3.62 12.63
C LYS A 70 8.38 -4.89 11.94
N ASP A 71 7.71 -5.75 12.69
CA ASP A 71 6.98 -6.94 12.25
C ASP A 71 5.89 -6.66 11.19
N TRP A 72 5.50 -5.40 10.99
CA TRP A 72 4.56 -4.99 9.96
C TRP A 72 5.18 -4.68 8.61
N ILE A 73 6.49 -4.47 8.56
CA ILE A 73 7.20 -4.01 7.36
C ILE A 73 8.20 -5.10 6.92
N GLU A 74 8.79 -5.81 7.87
CA GLU A 74 9.79 -6.84 7.65
C GLU A 74 9.19 -8.25 7.87
N PRO A 75 9.80 -9.29 7.27
CA PRO A 75 9.42 -10.67 7.57
C PRO A 75 9.58 -10.96 9.06
N VAL A 76 8.64 -11.70 9.62
CA VAL A 76 8.73 -12.16 11.01
C VAL A 76 9.50 -13.47 11.09
N ASP A 77 10.28 -13.64 12.16
CA ASP A 77 11.00 -14.88 12.40
C ASP A 77 9.99 -16.02 12.64
N PRO A 78 10.05 -17.15 11.90
CA PRO A 78 9.08 -18.24 12.05
C PRO A 78 8.99 -18.83 13.46
N SER A 79 10.00 -18.65 14.31
CA SER A 79 9.95 -19.08 15.72
C SER A 79 8.84 -18.38 16.53
N VAL A 80 8.33 -17.25 16.07
CA VAL A 80 7.24 -16.51 16.73
C VAL A 80 5.84 -17.00 16.33
N LEU A 81 5.73 -17.89 15.33
CA LEU A 81 4.44 -18.42 14.86
C LEU A 81 3.54 -18.97 15.98
N PRO A 82 4.04 -19.69 17.00
CA PRO A 82 3.18 -20.15 18.09
C PRO A 82 2.47 -19.02 18.86
N ALA A 83 3.08 -17.82 18.93
CA ALA A 83 2.47 -16.65 19.57
C ALA A 83 1.41 -15.98 18.68
N LEU A 84 1.35 -16.34 17.41
CA LEU A 84 0.44 -15.80 16.39
C LEU A 84 -0.76 -16.73 16.14
N HIS A 85 -1.12 -17.60 17.08
CA HIS A 85 -2.27 -18.51 16.91
C HIS A 85 -3.53 -17.75 16.47
N GLU A 86 -4.23 -18.30 15.47
CA GLU A 86 -5.42 -17.71 14.82
C GLU A 86 -5.17 -16.36 14.12
N THR A 87 -3.91 -15.93 14.02
CA THR A 87 -3.55 -14.70 13.30
C THR A 87 -3.34 -15.02 11.81
N PRO A 88 -3.89 -14.21 10.90
CA PRO A 88 -3.57 -14.32 9.48
C PRO A 88 -2.14 -13.85 9.21
N VAL A 89 -1.43 -14.62 8.40
CA VAL A 89 -0.08 -14.33 7.92
C VAL A 89 0.00 -14.52 6.41
N TYR A 90 1.01 -13.94 5.78
CA TYR A 90 1.22 -14.00 4.35
C TYR A 90 2.54 -14.71 4.02
N ILE A 91 2.47 -15.67 3.12
CA ILE A 91 3.61 -16.41 2.57
C ILE A 91 3.77 -16.00 1.11
N PRO A 92 4.88 -15.38 0.67
CA PRO A 92 5.03 -14.88 -0.70
C PRO A 92 4.72 -15.90 -1.79
N GLU A 93 5.10 -17.16 -1.58
CA GLU A 93 4.90 -18.24 -2.57
C GLU A 93 3.48 -18.84 -2.56
N LYS A 94 2.67 -18.59 -1.52
CA LYS A 94 1.37 -19.27 -1.32
C LYS A 94 0.20 -18.36 -0.96
N GLY A 95 0.46 -17.08 -0.70
CA GLY A 95 -0.55 -16.12 -0.27
C GLY A 95 -0.89 -16.22 1.23
N TRP A 96 -2.15 -15.93 1.54
CA TRP A 96 -2.65 -15.84 2.92
C TRP A 96 -2.87 -17.20 3.58
N ALA A 97 -2.52 -17.31 4.85
CA ALA A 97 -2.78 -18.46 5.70
C ALA A 97 -3.09 -18.04 7.15
N PHE A 98 -3.76 -18.91 7.91
CA PHE A 98 -3.94 -18.77 9.36
C PHE A 98 -2.96 -19.66 10.11
N VAL A 99 -2.40 -19.13 11.21
CA VAL A 99 -1.50 -19.92 12.06
C VAL A 99 -2.30 -20.81 13.03
N ASP A 100 -2.14 -22.11 12.87
CA ASP A 100 -2.57 -23.11 13.83
C ASP A 100 -1.37 -23.50 14.72
N ALA A 101 -1.23 -22.83 15.86
CA ALA A 101 -0.13 -23.06 16.79
C ALA A 101 -0.27 -24.39 17.54
N VAL A 102 -1.49 -24.94 17.64
CA VAL A 102 -1.76 -26.23 18.30
C VAL A 102 -1.19 -27.36 17.46
N GLU A 103 -1.51 -27.36 16.17
CA GLU A 103 -1.04 -28.36 15.20
C GLU A 103 0.29 -27.96 14.53
N LYS A 104 0.88 -26.83 14.91
CA LYS A 104 2.15 -26.27 14.40
C LYS A 104 2.20 -26.13 12.89
N CYS A 105 1.12 -25.60 12.31
CA CYS A 105 1.01 -25.44 10.87
C CYS A 105 0.30 -24.15 10.45
N LEU A 106 0.45 -23.80 9.18
CA LEU A 106 -0.29 -22.76 8.49
C LEU A 106 -1.40 -23.39 7.66
N ARG A 107 -2.63 -22.89 7.79
CA ARG A 107 -3.82 -23.34 7.05
C ARG A 107 -4.19 -22.31 5.98
N PHE A 108 -4.20 -22.72 4.73
CA PHE A 108 -4.52 -21.86 3.59
C PHE A 108 -6.02 -21.93 3.25
N ALA A 109 -6.51 -20.93 2.52
CA ALA A 109 -7.92 -20.84 2.13
C ALA A 109 -8.39 -21.99 1.23
N ASP A 110 -7.47 -22.59 0.47
CA ASP A 110 -7.75 -23.77 -0.37
C ASP A 110 -7.81 -25.09 0.42
N GLY A 111 -7.64 -25.03 1.75
CA GLY A 111 -7.60 -26.18 2.64
C GLY A 111 -6.23 -26.88 2.71
N SER A 112 -5.24 -26.42 1.93
CA SER A 112 -3.88 -26.93 2.04
C SER A 112 -3.23 -26.50 3.35
N VAL A 113 -2.17 -27.21 3.74
CA VAL A 113 -1.47 -27.00 5.01
C VAL A 113 0.04 -26.96 4.76
N MET A 114 0.75 -26.12 5.53
CA MET A 114 2.23 -26.06 5.56
C MET A 114 2.71 -26.18 7.00
N GLN A 115 3.65 -27.07 7.27
CA GLN A 115 4.25 -27.20 8.60
C GLN A 115 5.13 -25.99 8.91
N ASN A 116 5.14 -25.53 10.17
CA ASN A 116 5.89 -24.34 10.57
C ASN A 116 7.38 -24.45 10.24
N GLU A 117 7.97 -25.64 10.32
CA GLU A 117 9.39 -25.88 10.01
C GLU A 117 9.72 -25.70 8.52
N ALA A 118 8.71 -25.74 7.65
CA ALA A 118 8.89 -25.48 6.21
C ALA A 118 8.78 -23.99 5.86
N VAL A 119 8.38 -23.13 6.81
CA VAL A 119 8.22 -21.69 6.60
C VAL A 119 9.60 -21.05 6.56
N LYS A 120 9.97 -20.48 5.40
CA LYS A 120 11.22 -19.73 5.23
C LYS A 120 11.04 -18.24 5.51
N GLU A 121 9.93 -17.70 5.04
CA GLU A 121 9.62 -16.27 5.09
C GLU A 121 8.12 -16.11 5.29
N VAL A 122 7.74 -15.24 6.21
CA VAL A 122 6.35 -15.01 6.60
C VAL A 122 6.17 -13.55 7.02
N PHE A 123 5.03 -12.97 6.67
CA PHE A 123 4.72 -11.57 6.94
C PHE A 123 3.38 -11.44 7.67
N ILE A 124 3.25 -10.45 8.55
CA ILE A 124 1.94 -10.06 9.10
C ILE A 124 1.17 -9.23 8.08
N ILE A 125 1.86 -8.29 7.42
CA ILE A 125 1.32 -7.48 6.34
C ILE A 125 2.10 -7.84 5.06
N PRO A 126 1.42 -8.21 3.96
CA PRO A 126 2.10 -8.51 2.72
C PRO A 126 2.94 -7.32 2.28
N PRO A 127 4.13 -7.55 1.74
CA PRO A 127 4.94 -6.48 1.20
C PRO A 127 4.19 -5.78 0.04
N ALA A 128 4.43 -4.49 -0.15
CA ALA A 128 3.66 -3.65 -1.08
C ALA A 128 3.61 -4.22 -2.51
N TYR A 129 4.68 -4.90 -2.97
CA TYR A 129 4.75 -5.52 -4.29
C TYR A 129 3.86 -6.76 -4.44
N ALA A 130 3.44 -7.39 -3.33
CA ALA A 130 2.60 -8.58 -3.33
C ALA A 130 1.10 -8.24 -3.36
N LEU A 131 0.75 -6.98 -3.07
CA LEU A 131 -0.61 -6.49 -3.15
C LEU A 131 -0.88 -5.94 -4.56
N PRO A 132 -2.05 -6.22 -5.15
CA PRO A 132 -2.44 -5.54 -6.37
C PRO A 132 -2.51 -4.03 -6.12
N ALA A 133 -2.10 -3.24 -7.12
CA ALA A 133 -2.32 -1.81 -7.10
C ALA A 133 -3.81 -1.54 -6.89
N THR A 134 -4.14 -0.64 -5.96
CA THR A 134 -5.53 -0.21 -5.78
C THR A 134 -5.91 0.61 -7.02
N PRO A 135 -6.96 0.24 -7.76
CA PRO A 135 -7.43 1.06 -8.87
C PRO A 135 -7.79 2.45 -8.36
N GLU A 136 -7.29 3.50 -9.00
CA GLU A 136 -7.62 4.89 -8.63
C GLU A 136 -9.07 5.26 -8.99
N GLN A 137 -9.68 4.51 -9.89
CA GLN A 137 -11.04 4.71 -10.39
C GLN A 137 -11.96 3.58 -9.96
N GLU A 138 -13.24 3.89 -9.77
CA GLU A 138 -14.26 2.85 -9.59
C GLU A 138 -14.40 2.03 -10.88
N PRO A 139 -14.67 0.71 -10.78
CA PRO A 139 -14.93 -0.10 -11.95
C PRO A 139 -16.17 0.41 -12.69
N ILE A 140 -16.09 0.43 -14.01
CA ILE A 140 -17.19 0.90 -14.88
C ILE A 140 -18.44 0.05 -14.60
N PRO A 141 -19.60 0.65 -14.30
CA PRO A 141 -20.84 -0.10 -14.12
C PRO A 141 -21.20 -0.93 -15.37
N LYS A 142 -21.70 -2.16 -15.20
CA LYS A 142 -22.00 -3.09 -16.31
C LYS A 142 -22.88 -2.48 -17.41
N ASN A 143 -23.81 -1.61 -17.04
CA ASN A 143 -24.73 -0.93 -17.96
C ASN A 143 -24.07 0.18 -18.79
N GLN A 144 -22.89 0.67 -18.41
CA GLN A 144 -22.14 1.72 -19.09
C GLN A 144 -21.00 1.17 -19.96
N LEU A 145 -20.67 -0.12 -19.83
CA LEU A 145 -19.56 -0.74 -20.58
C LEU A 145 -19.72 -0.63 -22.11
N GLN A 146 -20.96 -0.66 -22.61
CA GLN A 146 -21.21 -0.58 -24.06
C GLN A 146 -20.95 0.80 -24.65
N ASP A 147 -20.77 1.83 -23.82
CA ASP A 147 -20.45 3.18 -24.25
C ASP A 147 -18.95 3.35 -24.59
N TYR A 148 -18.14 2.32 -24.31
CA TYR A 148 -16.69 2.31 -24.53
C TYR A 148 -16.33 1.39 -25.71
N ASP A 149 -15.33 1.80 -26.50
CA ASP A 149 -14.76 0.98 -27.57
C ASP A 149 -13.69 0.01 -27.04
N GLU A 150 -12.92 0.45 -26.05
CA GLU A 150 -11.89 -0.32 -25.35
C GLU A 150 -11.99 -0.09 -23.84
N VAL A 151 -11.64 -1.13 -23.08
CA VAL A 151 -11.60 -1.07 -21.62
C VAL A 151 -10.38 -1.80 -21.09
N TRP A 152 -9.84 -1.34 -19.95
CA TRP A 152 -8.84 -2.09 -19.21
C TRP A 152 -9.53 -3.18 -18.39
N VAL A 153 -9.17 -4.44 -18.61
CA VAL A 153 -9.72 -5.59 -17.89
C VAL A 153 -8.81 -5.96 -16.72
N GLU A 154 -9.40 -6.02 -15.52
CA GLU A 154 -8.76 -6.60 -14.34
C GLU A 154 -9.43 -7.94 -13.99
N PRO A 155 -8.74 -9.08 -14.15
CA PRO A 155 -9.29 -10.39 -13.81
C PRO A 155 -9.42 -10.59 -12.28
N ILE A 156 -10.54 -11.18 -11.85
CA ILE A 156 -10.76 -11.59 -10.46
C ILE A 156 -10.31 -13.05 -10.33
N SER A 157 -9.10 -13.25 -9.84
CA SER A 157 -8.52 -14.59 -9.59
C SER A 157 -7.57 -14.55 -8.39
N ALA A 158 -7.51 -15.66 -7.65
CA ALA A 158 -6.51 -15.85 -6.59
C ALA A 158 -5.09 -16.08 -7.16
N ASP A 159 -4.99 -16.53 -8.41
CA ASP A 159 -3.72 -16.76 -9.10
C ASP A 159 -3.16 -15.42 -9.62
N HIS A 160 -2.02 -15.00 -9.04
CA HIS A 160 -1.34 -13.77 -9.42
C HIS A 160 -0.79 -13.83 -10.85
N ALA A 161 -0.14 -14.94 -11.24
CA ALA A 161 0.46 -15.06 -12.57
C ALA A 161 -0.62 -14.98 -13.66
N LEU A 162 -1.75 -15.64 -13.44
CA LEU A 162 -2.89 -15.55 -14.34
C LEU A 162 -3.46 -14.13 -14.45
N ARG A 163 -3.55 -13.40 -13.33
CA ARG A 163 -4.02 -12.01 -13.36
C ARG A 163 -3.09 -11.10 -14.14
N GLU A 164 -1.78 -11.24 -13.98
CA GLU A 164 -0.78 -10.48 -14.74
C GLU A 164 -0.81 -10.81 -16.23
N GLU A 165 -1.03 -12.08 -16.58
CA GLU A 165 -1.11 -12.52 -17.97
C GLU A 165 -2.36 -12.01 -18.68
N LEU A 166 -3.52 -12.04 -18.00
CA LEU A 166 -4.82 -11.75 -18.61
C LEU A 166 -5.25 -10.28 -18.49
N ARG A 167 -4.65 -9.49 -17.60
CA ARG A 167 -4.97 -8.06 -17.50
C ARG A 167 -4.45 -7.30 -18.71
N GLY A 168 -5.13 -6.22 -19.04
CA GLY A 168 -4.71 -5.38 -20.16
C GLY A 168 -5.88 -4.72 -20.87
N TRP A 169 -5.61 -4.15 -22.04
CA TRP A 169 -6.61 -3.54 -22.90
C TRP A 169 -7.37 -4.58 -23.72
N TYR A 170 -8.69 -4.48 -23.70
CA TYR A 170 -9.59 -5.32 -24.48
C TYR A 170 -10.57 -4.45 -25.26
N HIS A 171 -10.88 -4.88 -26.48
CA HIS A 171 -11.90 -4.27 -27.31
C HIS A 171 -13.29 -4.75 -26.92
N MET A 172 -14.24 -3.82 -26.84
CA MET A 172 -15.63 -4.11 -26.52
C MET A 172 -16.35 -4.79 -27.68
N LYS A 173 -17.07 -5.88 -27.37
CA LYS A 173 -18.04 -6.55 -28.25
C LYS A 173 -19.38 -6.70 -27.53
N VAL A 174 -20.41 -7.08 -28.27
CA VAL A 174 -21.79 -7.19 -27.75
C VAL A 174 -21.91 -8.15 -26.55
N ARG A 175 -21.18 -9.27 -26.57
CA ARG A 175 -21.31 -10.33 -25.54
C ARG A 175 -20.06 -10.56 -24.70
N TYR A 176 -18.92 -10.01 -25.12
CA TYR A 176 -17.63 -10.23 -24.48
C TYR A 176 -16.67 -9.08 -24.81
N VAL A 177 -15.53 -9.04 -24.12
CA VAL A 177 -14.38 -8.20 -24.49
C VAL A 177 -13.25 -9.11 -24.96
N GLU A 178 -12.45 -8.65 -25.94
CA GLU A 178 -11.38 -9.44 -26.55
C GLU A 178 -10.10 -8.63 -26.74
N ASN A 179 -8.95 -9.21 -26.37
CA ASN A 179 -7.64 -8.60 -26.62
C ASN A 179 -7.04 -9.06 -27.96
N GLU A 180 -5.89 -8.51 -28.32
CA GLU A 180 -5.22 -8.79 -29.60
C GLU A 180 -4.80 -10.26 -29.77
N VAL A 181 -4.60 -10.97 -28.66
CA VAL A 181 -4.18 -12.39 -28.64
C VAL A 181 -5.41 -13.33 -28.66
N GLY A 182 -6.63 -12.79 -28.68
CA GLY A 182 -7.88 -13.55 -28.76
C GLY A 182 -8.39 -14.10 -27.42
N GLN A 183 -7.85 -13.63 -26.28
CA GLN A 183 -8.40 -13.92 -24.97
C GLN A 183 -9.72 -13.18 -24.79
N ARG A 184 -10.71 -13.81 -24.16
CA ARG A 184 -12.10 -13.30 -24.09
C ARG A 184 -12.68 -13.35 -22.69
N PHE A 185 -13.33 -12.27 -22.29
CA PHE A 185 -14.15 -12.21 -21.07
C PHE A 185 -15.60 -11.91 -21.40
N TYR A 186 -16.51 -12.80 -21.04
CA TYR A 186 -17.95 -12.64 -21.31
C TYR A 186 -18.63 -11.72 -20.29
N MET A 187 -19.57 -10.91 -20.78
CA MET A 187 -20.35 -9.96 -19.98
C MET A 187 -21.15 -10.64 -18.86
N ASP A 188 -21.53 -11.90 -19.05
CA ASP A 188 -22.27 -12.70 -18.06
C ASP A 188 -21.46 -12.91 -16.76
N PHE A 189 -20.13 -12.79 -16.81
CA PHE A 189 -19.25 -12.94 -15.65
C PHE A 189 -18.67 -11.62 -15.11
N TYR A 190 -19.15 -10.47 -15.61
CA TYR A 190 -18.71 -9.16 -15.14
C TYR A 190 -19.02 -8.99 -13.64
N GLY A 191 -18.04 -8.53 -12.87
CA GLY A 191 -18.12 -8.42 -11.41
C GLY A 191 -17.85 -9.71 -10.64
N ALA A 192 -17.89 -10.88 -11.31
CA ALA A 192 -17.60 -12.18 -10.70
C ALA A 192 -16.22 -12.72 -11.09
N LYS A 193 -15.81 -12.54 -12.34
CA LYS A 193 -14.53 -13.02 -12.88
C LYS A 193 -13.62 -11.91 -13.40
N TRP A 194 -14.15 -10.72 -13.62
CA TRP A 194 -13.40 -9.59 -14.14
C TRP A 194 -14.13 -8.27 -13.88
N LEU A 195 -13.37 -7.19 -13.85
CA LEU A 195 -13.83 -5.79 -13.79
C LEU A 195 -13.22 -5.01 -14.95
N ALA A 196 -13.82 -3.87 -15.28
CA ALA A 196 -13.35 -2.98 -16.33
C ALA A 196 -13.13 -1.57 -15.80
N PHE A 197 -12.10 -0.90 -16.32
CA PHE A 197 -11.73 0.46 -15.95
C PHE A 197 -11.46 1.29 -17.20
N SER A 198 -11.73 2.60 -17.12
CA SER A 198 -11.52 3.54 -18.23
C SER A 198 -10.06 3.93 -18.39
N GLU A 199 -9.33 4.08 -17.28
CA GLU A 199 -7.87 4.30 -17.24
C GLU A 199 -7.32 3.72 -15.93
N MET A 200 -6.15 3.08 -15.97
CA MET A 200 -5.29 2.94 -14.80
C MET A 200 -4.36 4.16 -14.76
N GLY A 201 -4.08 4.70 -13.57
CA GLY A 201 -3.15 5.82 -13.33
C GLY A 201 -1.67 5.52 -13.65
N GLY A 202 -1.39 4.81 -14.75
CA GLY A 202 -0.07 4.55 -15.30
C GLY A 202 -0.11 4.83 -16.80
N THR A 203 0.70 5.80 -17.22
CA THR A 203 0.94 6.24 -18.60
C THR A 203 0.83 5.11 -19.63
N LYS A 204 0.06 5.35 -20.71
CA LYS A 204 0.25 4.65 -21.99
C LYS A 204 1.70 4.85 -22.42
N GLU A 205 2.56 3.86 -22.20
CA GLU A 205 3.84 3.74 -22.92
C GLU A 205 3.60 3.10 -24.29
#